data_AF-A0A953A032-F1
#
_entry.id   AF-A0A953A032-F1
#
_cell.length_a   1.000
_cell.length_b   1.000
_cell.length_c   1.000
_cell.angle_alpha   90.00
_cell.angle_beta   90.00
_cell.angle_gamma   90.00
#
_symmetry.space_group_name_H-M   'P 1'
#
loop_
_entity.id
_entity.type
_entity.pdbx_description
1 polymer ?
#
loop_
_entity_poly.entity_id
_entity_poly.type
_entity_poly.pdbx_seq_one_letter_code
_entity_poly.pdbx_strand_id
1 'polypeptide(L)'
;MARRGRRLLTVGEACQYLGVSRMTLLAAEESGLLAPSRTPGGHRRYDPAELDRFLNRGRPSPASVPVAGGPPSRQNGPVPVTGSSRLLLREAIRRLTLLLRADAAGLYLLDERQELGWCTSFGIPQWRTAQLAQSAPPRAVVRALMKRQCELFESSSERFPLPTARGSGAAVPLETGDEPLGVVVVTVGQDRHLLPSEIEIIETAAFYIGVLVRQQRRLETLETRLASIHDLTAGTHSPGVHGTV
;
A
#
# COMPACT_ATOMS: atom_id res chain seq x y z
N MET A 1 -33.03 19.27 14.90
CA MET A 1 -32.70 18.52 13.65
C MET A 1 -32.38 17.08 14.01
N ALA A 2 -33.13 16.13 13.44
CA ALA A 2 -33.19 14.73 13.87
C ALA A 2 -31.93 13.91 13.50
N ARG A 3 -31.32 13.24 14.48
CA ARG A 3 -30.33 12.17 14.26
C ARG A 3 -31.05 11.00 13.57
N ARG A 4 -30.88 10.84 12.25
CA ARG A 4 -31.22 9.57 11.56
C ARG A 4 -30.46 8.47 12.28
N GLY A 5 -31.17 7.50 12.85
CA GLY A 5 -30.59 6.35 13.53
C GLY A 5 -29.67 5.59 12.58
N ARG A 6 -28.37 5.83 12.65
CA ARG A 6 -27.39 5.07 11.90
C ARG A 6 -27.22 3.73 12.59
N ARG A 7 -27.53 2.65 11.88
CA ARG A 7 -27.36 1.27 12.35
C ARG A 7 -25.90 1.08 12.76
N LEU A 8 -25.69 0.63 14.00
CA LEU A 8 -24.37 0.22 14.47
C LEU A 8 -23.94 -1.04 13.72
N LEU A 9 -22.70 -1.06 13.25
CA LEU A 9 -22.14 -2.14 12.47
C LEU A 9 -21.54 -3.22 13.37
N THR A 10 -21.68 -4.47 12.96
CA THR A 10 -20.94 -5.60 13.55
C THR A 10 -19.45 -5.53 13.17
N VAL A 11 -18.62 -6.37 13.80
CA VAL A 11 -17.19 -6.50 13.48
C VAL A 11 -16.96 -6.76 11.99
N GLY A 12 -17.70 -7.72 11.41
CA GLY A 12 -17.56 -8.07 9.99
C GLY A 12 -17.95 -6.92 9.06
N GLU A 13 -19.08 -6.27 9.35
CA GLU A 13 -19.54 -5.11 8.58
C GLU A 13 -18.55 -3.94 8.70
N ALA A 14 -17.98 -3.70 9.89
CA ALA A 14 -16.97 -2.64 10.09
C ALA A 14 -15.66 -2.94 9.35
N CYS A 15 -15.19 -4.20 9.36
CA CYS A 15 -14.02 -4.61 8.57
C CYS A 15 -14.24 -4.36 7.08
N GLN A 16 -15.41 -4.75 6.56
CA GLN A 16 -15.75 -4.56 5.16
C GLN A 16 -15.92 -3.08 4.81
N TYR A 17 -16.53 -2.31 5.70
CA TYR A 17 -16.71 -0.86 5.56
C TYR A 17 -15.36 -0.13 5.48
N LEU A 18 -14.41 -0.51 6.34
CA LEU A 18 -13.08 0.08 6.38
C LEU A 18 -12.09 -0.50 5.34
N GLY A 19 -12.40 -1.67 4.76
CA GLY A 19 -11.47 -2.42 3.91
C GLY A 19 -10.26 -2.96 4.68
N VAL A 20 -10.41 -3.23 5.97
CA VAL A 20 -9.34 -3.72 6.86
C VAL A 20 -9.65 -5.13 7.35
N SER A 21 -8.63 -5.86 7.80
CA SER A 21 -8.86 -7.14 8.48
C SER A 21 -9.42 -6.94 9.89
N ARG A 22 -9.96 -8.03 10.46
CA ARG A 22 -10.43 -8.05 11.84
C ARG A 22 -9.33 -7.69 12.82
N MET A 23 -8.10 -8.16 12.62
CA MET A 23 -7.04 -7.81 13.55
C MET A 23 -6.62 -6.36 13.43
N THR A 24 -6.56 -5.80 12.23
CA THR A 24 -6.33 -4.35 12.07
C THR A 24 -7.40 -3.54 12.79
N LEU A 25 -8.66 -3.98 12.73
CA LEU A 25 -9.76 -3.35 13.48
C LEU A 25 -9.55 -3.45 15.00
N LEU A 26 -9.17 -4.63 15.51
CA LEU A 26 -8.90 -4.84 16.94
C LEU A 26 -7.66 -4.07 17.43
N ALA A 27 -6.58 -4.03 16.65
CA ALA A 27 -5.39 -3.26 16.97
C ALA A 27 -5.69 -1.74 16.97
N ALA A 28 -6.62 -1.29 16.13
CA ALA A 28 -7.15 0.08 16.18
C ALA A 28 -7.98 0.33 17.46
N GLU A 29 -8.70 -0.66 17.98
CA GLU A 29 -9.35 -0.55 19.30
C GLU A 29 -8.35 -0.43 20.45
N GLU A 30 -7.36 -1.34 20.47
CA GLU A 30 -6.34 -1.39 21.53
C GLU A 30 -5.49 -0.13 21.58
N SER A 31 -5.31 0.56 20.45
CA SER A 31 -4.62 1.85 20.38
C SER A 31 -5.52 3.05 20.71
N GLY A 32 -6.79 2.83 21.05
CA GLY A 32 -7.76 3.90 21.27
C GLY A 32 -8.11 4.68 19.99
N LEU A 33 -7.75 4.15 18.81
CA LEU A 33 -8.07 4.77 17.53
C LEU A 33 -9.54 4.55 17.16
N LEU A 34 -10.19 3.51 17.69
CA LEU A 34 -11.61 3.19 17.60
C LEU A 34 -12.13 2.75 18.97
N ALA A 35 -13.37 3.10 19.31
CA ALA A 35 -14.01 2.77 20.57
C ALA A 35 -15.40 2.13 20.34
N PRO A 36 -15.49 0.80 20.19
CA PRO A 36 -16.77 0.14 19.94
C PRO A 36 -17.68 0.22 21.16
N SER A 37 -18.96 0.47 20.90
CA SER A 37 -20.00 0.19 21.89
C SER A 37 -20.21 -1.31 22.06
N ARG A 38 -20.71 -1.73 23.23
CA ARG A 38 -21.03 -3.13 23.49
C ARG A 38 -22.53 -3.30 23.73
N THR A 39 -23.11 -4.31 23.12
CA THR A 39 -24.46 -4.77 23.48
C THR A 39 -24.47 -5.36 24.90
N PRO A 40 -25.64 -5.51 25.55
CA PRO A 40 -25.75 -6.21 26.83
C PRO A 40 -25.13 -7.63 26.80
N GLY A 41 -25.16 -8.31 25.65
CA GLY A 41 -24.49 -9.60 25.43
C GLY A 41 -22.98 -9.53 25.13
N GLY A 42 -22.35 -8.36 25.30
CA GLY A 42 -20.90 -8.18 25.16
C GLY A 42 -20.38 -8.05 23.72
N HIS A 43 -21.23 -8.18 22.69
CA HIS A 43 -20.83 -8.04 21.30
C HIS A 43 -20.48 -6.59 20.93
N ARG A 44 -19.39 -6.43 20.15
CA ARG A 44 -18.92 -5.15 19.62
C ARG A 44 -19.87 -4.59 18.56
N ARG A 45 -20.06 -3.27 18.61
CA ARG A 45 -20.91 -2.48 17.72
C ARG A 45 -20.23 -1.15 17.41
N TYR A 46 -19.97 -0.88 16.13
CA TYR A 46 -19.23 0.30 15.68
C TYR A 46 -20.18 1.34 15.12
N ASP A 47 -19.97 2.61 15.50
CA ASP A 47 -20.67 3.74 14.89
C ASP A 47 -20.01 4.06 13.54
N PRO A 48 -20.76 4.03 12.41
CA PRO A 48 -20.25 4.46 11.12
C PRO A 48 -19.56 5.83 11.14
N ALA A 49 -20.04 6.78 11.93
CA ALA A 49 -19.43 8.11 12.03
C ALA A 49 -18.02 8.07 12.67
N GLU A 50 -17.76 7.10 13.55
CA GLU A 50 -16.44 6.89 14.11
C GLU A 50 -15.50 6.19 13.12
N LEU A 51 -16.02 5.24 12.35
CA LEU A 51 -15.30 4.60 11.25
C LEU A 51 -14.92 5.63 10.17
N ASP A 52 -15.83 6.54 9.83
CA ASP A 52 -15.56 7.68 8.94
C ASP A 52 -14.41 8.56 9.46
N ARG A 53 -14.40 8.87 10.76
CA ARG A 53 -13.30 9.64 11.37
C ARG A 53 -11.98 8.88 11.31
N PHE A 54 -12.01 7.56 11.52
CA PHE A 54 -10.84 6.71 11.42
C PHE A 54 -10.27 6.71 9.99
N LEU A 55 -11.12 6.63 8.96
CA LEU A 55 -10.68 6.75 7.56
C LEU A 55 -10.05 8.12 7.26
N ASN A 56 -10.66 9.19 7.75
CA ASN A 56 -10.27 10.56 7.43
C ASN A 56 -9.10 11.11 8.26
N ARG A 57 -8.58 10.36 9.24
CA ARG A 57 -7.55 10.82 10.18
C ARG A 57 -6.20 11.18 9.53
N GLY A 58 -5.99 10.81 8.26
CA GLY A 58 -4.80 11.13 7.46
C GLY A 58 -5.03 12.07 6.28
N ARG A 59 -6.25 12.63 6.13
CA ARG A 59 -6.48 13.65 5.10
C ARG A 59 -6.02 15.00 5.67
N PRO A 60 -5.09 15.73 5.02
CA PRO A 60 -4.82 17.10 5.41
C PRO A 60 -6.13 17.89 5.31
N SER A 61 -6.51 18.54 6.42
CA SER A 61 -7.59 19.52 6.42
C SER A 61 -7.21 20.61 5.41
N PRO A 62 -8.09 21.01 4.47
CA PRO A 62 -7.78 22.07 3.50
C PRO A 62 -7.63 23.47 4.13
N ALA A 63 -7.57 23.59 5.46
CA ALA A 63 -7.29 24.84 6.14
C ALA A 63 -5.80 24.91 6.53
N SER A 64 -5.14 25.96 6.04
CA SER A 64 -3.75 26.41 6.29
C SER A 64 -2.64 25.77 5.46
N VAL A 65 -2.45 26.32 4.25
CA VAL A 65 -1.11 26.46 3.66
C VAL A 65 -0.47 27.69 4.32
N PRO A 66 0.73 27.55 4.90
CA PRO A 66 1.77 28.53 4.60
C PRO A 66 3.02 27.84 4.07
N VAL A 67 3.47 28.32 2.92
CA VAL A 67 4.78 28.08 2.32
C VAL A 67 5.85 28.79 3.17
N ALA A 68 6.89 28.07 3.63
CA ALA A 68 8.26 28.58 3.74
C ALA A 68 9.27 27.51 4.25
N GLY A 69 10.26 27.19 3.40
CA GLY A 69 11.67 26.98 3.76
C GLY A 69 12.07 25.78 4.65
N GLY A 70 12.42 24.66 4.03
CA GLY A 70 13.24 23.58 4.61
C GLY A 70 13.90 22.75 3.50
N PRO A 71 15.10 22.17 3.70
CA PRO A 71 15.83 21.43 2.66
C PRO A 71 15.02 20.22 2.16
N PRO A 72 15.25 19.74 0.92
CA PRO A 72 14.30 18.88 0.21
C PRO A 72 13.97 17.62 0.99
N SER A 73 12.70 17.53 1.40
CA SER A 73 12.06 16.33 1.90
C SER A 73 12.21 15.21 0.87
N ARG A 74 12.77 14.07 1.29
CA ARG A 74 12.80 12.84 0.48
C ARG A 74 11.37 12.41 0.18
N GLN A 75 11.03 12.39 -1.10
CA GLN A 75 9.68 12.17 -1.59
C GLN A 75 9.43 10.67 -1.76
N ASN A 76 9.15 9.95 -0.67
CA ASN A 76 8.69 8.54 -0.73
C ASN A 76 7.23 8.43 -1.23
N GLY A 77 6.85 9.27 -2.20
CA GLY A 77 5.50 9.33 -2.75
C GLY A 77 5.08 8.00 -3.35
N PRO A 78 3.76 7.79 -3.57
CA PRO A 78 3.28 6.58 -4.20
C PRO A 78 3.95 6.42 -5.57
N VAL A 79 4.60 5.28 -5.82
CA VAL A 79 5.23 5.02 -7.12
C VAL A 79 4.17 5.18 -8.22
N PRO A 80 4.44 5.97 -9.29
CA PRO A 80 3.51 6.11 -10.39
C PRO A 80 3.41 4.76 -11.08
N VAL A 81 2.23 4.16 -10.97
CA VAL A 81 1.84 2.95 -11.67
C VAL A 81 0.49 3.31 -12.28
N THR A 82 0.29 3.03 -13.57
CA THR A 82 -0.95 3.37 -14.28
C THR A 82 -2.19 2.77 -13.59
N GLY A 83 -3.36 3.41 -13.73
CA GLY A 83 -4.58 3.07 -12.99
C GLY A 83 -4.99 1.59 -13.06
N SER A 84 -4.98 1.00 -14.27
CA SER A 84 -5.29 -0.42 -14.48
C SER A 84 -4.28 -1.35 -13.82
N SER A 85 -3.02 -0.97 -13.83
CA SER A 85 -1.89 -1.76 -13.32
C SER A 85 -1.84 -1.76 -11.79
N ARG A 86 -2.17 -0.63 -11.15
CA ARG A 86 -2.36 -0.57 -9.69
C ARG A 86 -3.51 -1.45 -9.22
N LEU A 87 -4.58 -1.55 -10.00
CA LEU A 87 -5.73 -2.40 -9.68
C LEU A 87 -5.34 -3.88 -9.70
N LEU A 88 -4.57 -4.32 -10.71
CA LEU A 88 -4.04 -5.68 -10.79
C LEU A 88 -3.12 -6.00 -9.60
N LEU A 89 -2.18 -5.12 -9.27
CA LEU A 89 -1.29 -5.31 -8.13
C LEU A 89 -2.08 -5.35 -6.82
N ARG A 90 -3.04 -4.44 -6.63
CA ARG A 90 -3.91 -4.44 -5.46
C ARG A 90 -4.71 -5.74 -5.33
N GLU A 91 -5.22 -6.26 -6.45
CA GLU A 91 -5.96 -7.52 -6.47
C GLU A 91 -5.05 -8.73 -6.16
N ALA A 92 -3.82 -8.74 -6.67
CA ALA A 92 -2.83 -9.76 -6.32
C ALA A 92 -2.53 -9.74 -4.81
N ILE A 93 -2.27 -8.55 -4.24
CA ILE A 93 -2.04 -8.38 -2.80
C ILE A 93 -3.27 -8.84 -2.00
N ARG A 94 -4.48 -8.46 -2.42
CA ARG A 94 -5.72 -8.90 -1.76
C ARG A 94 -5.86 -10.41 -1.74
N ARG A 95 -5.67 -11.08 -2.90
CA ARG A 95 -5.76 -12.55 -2.99
C ARG A 95 -4.72 -13.24 -2.13
N LEU A 96 -3.48 -12.73 -2.13
CA LEU A 96 -2.41 -13.24 -1.28
C LEU A 96 -2.77 -13.11 0.22
N THR A 97 -3.26 -11.94 0.65
CA THR A 97 -3.69 -11.74 2.06
C THR A 97 -4.78 -12.73 2.45
N LEU A 98 -5.76 -12.94 1.58
CA LEU A 98 -6.86 -13.87 1.85
C LEU A 98 -6.42 -15.33 1.86
N LEU A 99 -5.56 -15.74 0.92
CA LEU A 99 -5.01 -17.09 0.83
C LEU A 99 -4.26 -17.48 2.11
N LEU A 100 -3.42 -16.58 2.61
CA LEU A 100 -2.59 -16.80 3.81
C LEU A 100 -3.36 -16.57 5.13
N ARG A 101 -4.63 -16.14 5.03
CA ARG A 101 -5.41 -15.64 6.18
C ARG A 101 -4.61 -14.62 7.00
N ALA A 102 -3.88 -13.76 6.30
CA ALA A 102 -3.06 -12.73 6.88
C ALA A 102 -3.92 -11.51 7.25
N ASP A 103 -3.42 -10.71 8.18
CA ASP A 103 -4.13 -9.53 8.66
C ASP A 103 -3.92 -8.33 7.74
N ALA A 104 -2.74 -8.25 7.13
CA ALA A 104 -2.49 -7.26 6.10
C ALA A 104 -1.38 -7.74 5.17
N ALA A 105 -1.39 -7.23 3.95
CA ALA A 105 -0.23 -7.26 3.09
C ALA A 105 -0.08 -5.94 2.32
N GLY A 106 1.16 -5.61 1.98
CA GLY A 106 1.53 -4.38 1.30
C GLY A 106 2.64 -4.59 0.29
N LEU A 107 2.77 -3.65 -0.63
CA LEU A 107 3.76 -3.66 -1.69
C LEU A 107 4.56 -2.37 -1.65
N TYR A 108 5.88 -2.50 -1.52
CA TYR A 108 6.84 -1.43 -1.78
C TYR A 108 7.52 -1.70 -3.12
N LEU A 109 7.69 -0.68 -3.94
CA LEU A 109 8.37 -0.78 -5.24
C LEU A 109 9.51 0.22 -5.28
N LEU A 110 10.61 -0.16 -5.92
CA LEU A 110 11.65 0.79 -6.30
C LEU A 110 11.10 1.71 -7.39
N ASP A 111 11.53 2.96 -7.45
CA ASP A 111 11.29 3.82 -8.60
C ASP A 111 12.49 3.80 -9.57
N GLU A 112 12.47 4.67 -10.59
CA GLU A 112 13.57 4.81 -11.55
C GLU A 112 14.87 5.30 -10.90
N ARG A 113 14.76 5.98 -9.74
CA ARG A 113 15.90 6.51 -8.97
C ARG A 113 16.42 5.51 -7.94
N GLN A 114 15.92 4.27 -7.95
CA GLN A 114 16.22 3.24 -6.95
C GLN A 114 15.79 3.64 -5.53
N GLU A 115 14.77 4.49 -5.41
CA GLU A 115 14.15 4.86 -4.14
C GLU A 115 12.92 3.97 -3.88
N LEU A 116 12.82 3.43 -2.67
CA LEU A 116 11.76 2.50 -2.31
C LEU A 116 10.52 3.25 -1.82
N GLY A 117 9.43 3.18 -2.60
CA GLY A 117 8.16 3.86 -2.34
C GLY A 117 6.99 2.90 -2.07
N TRP A 118 5.98 3.39 -1.35
CA TRP A 118 4.74 2.65 -1.09
C TRP A 118 3.89 2.54 -2.36
N CYS A 119 3.45 1.33 -2.74
CA CYS A 119 2.62 1.13 -3.94
C CYS A 119 1.14 0.91 -3.60
N THR A 120 0.82 -0.17 -2.89
CA THR A 120 -0.56 -0.60 -2.60
C THR A 120 -0.61 -1.58 -1.42
N SER A 121 -1.81 -1.82 -0.87
CA SER A 121 -2.03 -2.81 0.19
C SER A 121 -3.46 -3.35 0.25
N PHE A 122 -3.61 -4.36 1.09
CA PHE A 122 -4.88 -4.83 1.61
C PHE A 122 -4.79 -5.06 3.12
N GLY A 123 -5.87 -4.78 3.86
CA GLY A 123 -5.89 -4.95 5.32
C GLY A 123 -5.32 -3.78 6.13
N ILE A 124 -4.84 -2.72 5.48
CA ILE A 124 -4.24 -1.53 6.12
C ILE A 124 -5.20 -0.33 6.01
N PRO A 125 -5.40 0.47 7.09
CA PRO A 125 -6.26 1.64 7.03
C PRO A 125 -5.74 2.74 6.10
N GLN A 126 -6.64 3.50 5.47
CA GLN A 126 -6.29 4.54 4.51
C GLN A 126 -5.35 5.62 5.09
N TRP A 127 -5.67 6.15 6.29
CA TRP A 127 -4.82 7.13 6.95
C TRP A 127 -3.38 6.64 7.12
N ARG A 128 -3.20 5.34 7.36
CA ARG A 128 -1.90 4.72 7.53
C ARG A 128 -1.20 4.58 6.18
N THR A 129 -1.91 4.17 5.12
CA THR A 129 -1.33 4.13 3.77
C THR A 129 -0.85 5.50 3.28
N ALA A 130 -1.57 6.58 3.59
CA ALA A 130 -1.16 7.95 3.28
C ALA A 130 0.13 8.35 4.02
N GLN A 131 0.27 7.91 5.28
CA GLN A 131 1.48 8.13 6.06
C GLN A 131 2.66 7.27 5.56
N LEU A 132 2.42 6.02 5.17
CA LEU A 132 3.44 5.14 4.62
C LEU A 132 4.02 5.68 3.31
N ALA A 133 3.19 6.30 2.47
CA ALA A 133 3.61 7.03 1.27
C ALA A 133 4.37 8.34 1.53
N GLN A 134 4.66 8.67 2.78
CA GLN A 134 5.42 9.87 3.17
C GLN A 134 6.53 9.54 4.18
N SER A 135 6.64 8.28 4.60
CA SER A 135 7.56 7.84 5.65
C SER A 135 8.65 6.95 5.06
N ALA A 136 9.77 6.80 5.78
CA ALA A 136 10.76 5.78 5.44
C ALA A 136 10.13 4.36 5.48
N PRO A 137 10.50 3.46 4.55
CA PRO A 137 10.07 2.07 4.60
C PRO A 137 10.48 1.41 5.93
N PRO A 138 9.71 0.43 6.44
CA PRO A 138 10.10 -0.36 7.61
C PRO A 138 11.48 -1.00 7.41
N ARG A 139 12.24 -1.17 8.50
CA ARG A 139 13.62 -1.66 8.41
C ARG A 139 13.67 -3.09 7.86
N ALA A 140 12.70 -3.93 8.21
CA ALA A 140 12.57 -5.27 7.65
C ALA A 140 12.45 -5.26 6.11
N VAL A 141 11.74 -4.29 5.55
CA VAL A 141 11.61 -4.11 4.09
C VAL A 141 12.95 -3.77 3.47
N VAL A 142 13.68 -2.82 4.07
CA VAL A 142 15.03 -2.44 3.60
C VAL A 142 16.01 -3.62 3.72
N ARG A 143 15.96 -4.39 4.82
CA ARG A 143 16.82 -5.57 5.01
C ARG A 143 16.52 -6.67 4.00
N ALA A 144 15.25 -6.97 3.74
CA ALA A 144 14.85 -7.95 2.74
C ALA A 144 15.37 -7.59 1.34
N LEU A 145 15.23 -6.31 0.95
CA LEU A 145 15.72 -5.80 -0.32
C LEU A 145 17.25 -5.90 -0.44
N MET A 146 17.98 -5.47 0.60
CA MET A 146 19.45 -5.44 0.59
C MET A 146 20.07 -6.84 0.63
N LYS A 147 19.48 -7.74 1.41
CA LYS A 147 19.97 -9.13 1.54
C LYS A 147 19.45 -10.06 0.44
N ARG A 148 18.49 -9.61 -0.37
CA ARG A 148 17.84 -10.42 -1.42
C ARG A 148 17.26 -11.74 -0.87
N GLN A 149 16.68 -11.68 0.33
CA GLN A 149 16.11 -12.84 1.00
C GLN A 149 14.89 -12.45 1.84
N CYS A 150 14.02 -13.42 2.13
CA CYS A 150 12.93 -13.23 3.08
C CYS A 150 13.47 -12.79 4.46
N GLU A 151 12.90 -11.72 5.00
CA GLU A 151 13.19 -11.21 6.34
C GLU A 151 11.93 -11.31 7.20
N LEU A 152 12.00 -12.11 8.26
CA LEU A 152 10.95 -12.17 9.28
C LEU A 152 11.09 -11.02 10.28
N PHE A 153 9.97 -10.52 10.79
CA PHE A 153 9.97 -9.41 11.74
C PHE A 153 8.75 -9.42 12.67
N GLU A 154 8.86 -8.68 13.77
CA GLU A 154 7.73 -8.39 14.66
C GLU A 154 7.03 -7.09 14.25
N SER A 155 5.70 -7.13 14.15
CA SER A 155 4.87 -5.99 13.74
C SER A 155 5.01 -4.78 14.66
N SER A 156 5.19 -5.02 15.95
CA SER A 156 5.36 -3.99 16.99
C SER A 156 6.69 -3.25 16.86
N SER A 157 7.79 -3.96 16.59
CA SER A 157 9.12 -3.37 16.41
C SER A 157 9.19 -2.49 15.17
N GLU A 158 8.56 -2.93 14.08
CA GLU A 158 8.53 -2.22 12.79
C GLU A 158 7.40 -1.18 12.71
N ARG A 159 6.51 -1.11 13.73
CA ARG A 159 5.32 -0.24 13.78
C ARG A 159 4.41 -0.40 12.55
N PHE A 160 4.34 -1.61 12.01
CA PHE A 160 3.60 -1.96 10.79
C PHE A 160 2.74 -3.20 11.04
N PRO A 161 1.46 -3.23 10.60
CA PRO A 161 0.75 -2.18 9.85
C PRO A 161 0.36 -0.98 10.73
N LEU A 162 0.20 -1.18 12.04
CA LEU A 162 -0.08 -0.12 13.02
C LEU A 162 1.02 -0.09 14.10
N PRO A 163 1.29 1.07 14.74
CA PRO A 163 2.31 1.17 15.79
C PRO A 163 2.11 0.24 17.00
N THR A 164 0.86 -0.14 17.26
CA THR A 164 0.47 -1.01 18.38
C THR A 164 0.10 -2.42 17.93
N ALA A 165 0.15 -2.72 16.63
CA ALA A 165 -0.17 -4.05 16.14
C ALA A 165 0.82 -5.05 16.73
N ARG A 166 0.28 -6.13 17.28
CA ARG A 166 1.05 -7.27 17.79
C ARG A 166 0.93 -8.41 16.80
N GLY A 167 2.02 -9.14 16.59
CA GLY A 167 2.11 -10.14 15.54
C GLY A 167 3.47 -10.23 14.89
N SER A 168 3.57 -11.14 13.93
CA SER A 168 4.77 -11.36 13.14
C SER A 168 4.49 -11.11 11.66
N GLY A 169 5.55 -10.94 10.88
CA GLY A 169 5.43 -10.70 9.45
C GLY A 169 6.66 -11.15 8.69
N ALA A 170 6.52 -11.17 7.37
CA ALA A 170 7.58 -11.44 6.42
C ALA A 170 7.67 -10.32 5.40
N ALA A 171 8.89 -9.89 5.12
CA ALA A 171 9.22 -9.00 4.01
C ALA A 171 9.99 -9.84 2.98
N VAL A 172 9.43 -10.00 1.79
CA VAL A 172 9.96 -10.88 0.74
C VAL A 172 10.26 -10.04 -0.50
N PRO A 173 11.50 -10.07 -1.01
CA PRO A 173 11.90 -9.26 -2.16
C PRO A 173 11.16 -9.70 -3.43
N LEU A 174 10.84 -8.73 -4.28
CA LEU A 174 10.38 -8.96 -5.65
C LEU A 174 11.59 -8.95 -6.56
N GLU A 175 11.93 -10.10 -7.12
CA GLU A 175 13.08 -10.22 -7.99
C GLU A 175 12.68 -10.89 -9.30
N THR A 176 13.35 -10.52 -10.37
CA THR A 176 13.25 -11.24 -11.62
C THR A 176 14.64 -11.24 -12.27
N GLY A 177 15.37 -12.34 -12.18
CA GLY A 177 16.82 -12.32 -12.48
C GLY A 177 17.59 -11.56 -11.39
N ASP A 178 18.51 -10.67 -11.78
CA ASP A 178 19.38 -9.94 -10.83
C ASP A 178 18.91 -8.53 -10.44
N GLU A 179 17.76 -8.10 -10.93
CA GLU A 179 17.24 -6.78 -10.66
C GLU A 179 16.19 -6.83 -9.54
N PRO A 180 16.42 -6.16 -8.40
CA PRO A 180 15.40 -6.00 -7.37
C PRO A 180 14.34 -4.99 -7.85
N LEU A 181 13.07 -5.36 -7.71
CA LEU A 181 11.95 -4.52 -8.15
C LEU A 181 11.20 -3.88 -6.98
N GLY A 182 11.30 -4.48 -5.80
CA GLY A 182 10.54 -4.05 -4.61
C GLY A 182 10.48 -5.15 -3.56
N VAL A 183 9.50 -5.05 -2.67
CA VAL A 183 9.28 -5.99 -1.56
C VAL A 183 7.79 -6.13 -1.30
N VAL A 184 7.31 -7.37 -1.17
CA VAL A 184 6.00 -7.66 -0.60
C VAL A 184 6.13 -7.85 0.91
N VAL A 185 5.18 -7.32 1.66
CA VAL A 185 5.14 -7.43 3.12
C VAL A 185 3.84 -8.10 3.50
N VAL A 186 3.89 -9.10 4.38
CA VAL A 186 2.72 -9.78 4.93
C VAL A 186 2.83 -9.77 6.45
N THR A 187 1.71 -9.50 7.14
CA THR A 187 1.64 -9.56 8.61
C THR A 187 0.50 -10.46 9.06
N VAL A 188 0.77 -11.26 10.09
CA VAL A 188 -0.15 -12.18 10.75
C VAL A 188 -0.24 -11.85 12.24
N GLY A 189 -1.30 -12.36 12.88
CA GLY A 189 -1.63 -11.98 14.25
C GLY A 189 -0.74 -12.48 15.34
N GLN A 190 -0.95 -11.91 16.52
CA GLN A 190 -0.15 -12.16 17.72
C GLN A 190 0.03 -13.66 18.01
N ASP A 191 -1.03 -14.45 17.82
CA ASP A 191 -1.02 -15.89 18.11
C ASP A 191 -0.75 -16.76 16.86
N ARG A 192 -0.28 -16.14 15.77
CA ARG A 192 0.11 -16.82 14.53
C ARG A 192 1.56 -16.52 14.17
N HIS A 193 2.21 -17.55 13.64
CA HIS A 193 3.48 -17.44 12.95
C HIS A 193 3.32 -17.94 11.53
N LEU A 194 4.03 -17.32 10.60
CA LEU A 194 4.10 -17.79 9.22
C LEU A 194 4.84 -19.13 9.19
N LEU A 195 4.19 -20.15 8.64
CA LEU A 195 4.78 -21.46 8.43
C LEU A 195 5.79 -21.41 7.26
N PRO A 196 6.79 -22.31 7.20
CA PRO A 196 7.71 -22.38 6.07
C PRO A 196 7.01 -22.48 4.72
N SER A 197 5.96 -23.30 4.61
CA SER A 197 5.16 -23.41 3.39
C SER A 197 4.39 -22.13 3.04
N GLU A 198 3.99 -21.34 4.03
CA GLU A 198 3.37 -20.03 3.79
C GLU A 198 4.40 -19.03 3.27
N ILE A 199 5.64 -19.09 3.75
CA ILE A 199 6.76 -18.28 3.24
C ILE A 199 7.05 -18.65 1.78
N GLU A 200 7.12 -19.94 1.44
CA GLU A 200 7.29 -20.39 0.04
C GLU A 200 6.16 -19.89 -0.88
N ILE A 201 4.91 -19.86 -0.39
CA ILE A 201 3.78 -19.29 -1.12
C ILE A 201 3.98 -17.78 -1.33
N ILE A 202 4.45 -17.06 -0.31
CA ILE A 202 4.72 -15.61 -0.41
C ILE A 202 5.85 -15.37 -1.42
N GLU A 203 6.93 -16.15 -1.38
CA GLU A 203 8.05 -16.06 -2.32
C GLU A 203 7.61 -16.35 -3.76
N THR A 204 6.79 -17.38 -3.95
CA THR A 204 6.21 -17.70 -5.26
C THR A 204 5.32 -16.55 -5.75
N ALA A 205 4.45 -16.01 -4.89
CA ALA A 205 3.62 -14.86 -5.24
C ALA A 205 4.48 -13.62 -5.54
N ALA A 206 5.53 -13.37 -4.75
CA ALA A 206 6.48 -12.27 -4.95
C ALA A 206 7.18 -12.36 -6.31
N PHE A 207 7.59 -13.56 -6.71
CA PHE A 207 8.15 -13.81 -8.04
C PHE A 207 7.17 -13.41 -9.15
N TYR A 208 5.93 -13.90 -9.12
CA TYR A 208 4.93 -13.58 -10.16
C TYR A 208 4.49 -12.11 -10.13
N ILE A 209 4.40 -11.49 -8.95
CA ILE A 209 4.16 -10.04 -8.81
C ILE A 209 5.34 -9.27 -9.43
N GLY A 210 6.57 -9.71 -9.21
CA GLY A 210 7.77 -9.13 -9.83
C GLY A 210 7.72 -9.16 -11.35
N VAL A 211 7.34 -10.32 -11.93
CA VAL A 211 7.14 -10.46 -13.38
C VAL A 211 6.08 -9.46 -13.89
N LEU A 212 4.95 -9.33 -13.20
CA LEU A 212 3.90 -8.36 -13.55
C LEU A 212 4.41 -6.92 -13.50
N VAL A 213 5.12 -6.53 -12.44
CA VAL A 213 5.70 -5.18 -12.30
C VAL A 213 6.67 -4.87 -13.44
N ARG A 214 7.55 -5.82 -13.78
CA ARG A 214 8.49 -5.65 -14.90
C ARG A 214 7.78 -5.48 -16.23
N GLN A 215 6.76 -6.30 -16.50
CA GLN A 215 5.98 -6.20 -17.73
C GLN A 215 5.33 -4.83 -17.87
N GLN A 216 4.79 -4.30 -16.77
CA GLN A 216 4.17 -2.98 -16.73
C GLN A 216 5.17 -1.86 -17.02
N ARG A 217 6.33 -1.84 -16.35
CA ARG A 217 7.38 -0.83 -16.62
C ARG A 217 7.86 -0.84 -18.08
N ARG A 218 7.99 -2.04 -18.65
CA ARG A 218 8.41 -2.19 -20.05
C ARG A 218 7.37 -1.62 -21.01
N LEU A 219 6.08 -1.82 -20.72
CA LEU A 219 4.99 -1.25 -21.51
C LEU A 219 4.99 0.28 -21.43
N GLU A 220 5.04 0.85 -20.23
CA GLU A 220 5.07 2.31 -20.01
C GLU A 220 6.27 2.96 -20.71
N THR A 221 7.44 2.30 -20.68
CA THR A 221 8.63 2.75 -21.42
C THR A 221 8.42 2.76 -22.93
N LEU A 222 7.75 1.74 -23.49
CA LEU A 222 7.46 1.67 -24.92
C LEU A 222 6.47 2.76 -25.35
N GLU A 223 5.40 2.96 -24.58
CA GLU A 223 4.41 4.01 -24.84
C GLU A 223 5.06 5.39 -24.81
N THR A 224 5.92 5.66 -23.83
CA THR A 224 6.67 6.92 -23.71
C THR A 224 7.57 7.15 -24.92
N ARG A 225 8.31 6.13 -25.36
CA ARG A 225 9.18 6.23 -26.54
C ARG A 225 8.38 6.49 -27.82
N LEU A 226 7.24 5.83 -27.99
CA LEU A 226 6.36 6.04 -29.15
C LEU A 226 5.78 7.46 -29.16
N ALA A 227 5.38 7.99 -28.00
CA ALA A 227 4.91 9.38 -27.88
C ALA A 227 6.01 10.38 -28.27
N SER A 228 7.25 10.20 -27.78
CA SER A 228 8.38 11.08 -28.14
C SER A 228 8.72 11.02 -29.64
N ILE A 229 8.64 9.84 -30.27
CA ILE A 229 8.83 9.72 -31.72
C ILE A 229 7.71 10.46 -32.46
N HIS A 230 6.46 10.33 -32.01
CA HIS A 230 5.33 11.03 -32.61
C HIS A 230 5.52 12.55 -32.56
N ASP A 231 5.90 13.09 -31.40
CA ASP A 231 6.16 14.53 -31.22
C ASP A 231 7.30 15.04 -32.11
N LEU A 232 8.38 14.26 -32.28
CA LEU A 232 9.48 14.59 -33.19
C LEU A 232 9.03 14.60 -34.65
N THR A 233 8.23 13.62 -35.07
CA THR A 233 7.71 13.55 -36.45
C THR A 233 6.66 14.62 -36.74
N ALA A 234 5.84 14.99 -35.75
CA ALA A 234 4.87 16.08 -35.85
C ALA A 234 5.56 17.45 -35.93
N GLY A 235 6.67 17.67 -35.21
CA GLY A 235 7.48 18.89 -35.28
C GLY A 235 8.24 19.08 -36.61
N THR A 236 8.42 18.02 -37.40
CA THR A 236 9.09 18.10 -38.72
C THR A 236 8.19 18.50 -39.89
N HIS A 237 6.88 18.62 -39.70
CA HIS A 237 5.95 19.15 -40.72
C HIS A 237 5.65 20.64 -40.52
N SER A 238 6.66 21.49 -40.63
CA SER A 238 6.43 22.91 -40.96
C SER A 238 6.32 23.00 -42.48
N PRO A 239 5.15 23.34 -43.08
CA PRO A 239 5.04 23.43 -44.51
C PRO A 239 5.96 24.55 -45.00
N GLY A 240 6.96 24.13 -45.79
CA GLY A 240 7.89 25.02 -46.45
C GLY A 240 7.13 26.07 -47.26
N VAL A 241 7.53 27.31 -47.03
CA VAL A 241 7.26 28.47 -47.85
C VAL A 241 7.53 28.11 -49.31
N HIS A 242 6.49 27.89 -50.10
CA HIS A 242 6.57 28.08 -51.55
C HIS A 242 6.21 29.53 -51.84
N GLY A 243 7.23 30.38 -51.89
CA GLY A 243 7.20 31.49 -52.83
C GLY A 243 7.16 30.92 -54.25
N THR A 244 6.55 31.61 -55.21
CA THR A 244 7.26 32.50 -56.15
C THR A 244 6.25 33.08 -57.16
N VAL A 245 6.50 34.35 -57.53
CA VAL A 245 6.06 35.14 -58.71
C VAL A 245 4.62 35.65 -58.74
#